data_AF-A0A5D2Z6H5-F1
#
_entry.id   AF-A0A5D2Z6H5-F1
#
_cell.length_a   1.000
_cell.length_b   1.000
_cell.length_c   1.000
_cell.angle_alpha   90.00
_cell.angle_beta   90.00
_cell.angle_gamma   90.00
#
_symmetry.space_group_name_H-M   'P 1'
#
loop_
_entity.id
_entity.type
_entity.pdbx_description
1 polymer ?
#
loop_
_entity_poly.entity_id
_entity_poly.type
_entity_poly.pdbx_seq_one_letter_code
_entity_poly.pdbx_strand_id
1 'polypeptide(L)'
;MTKDIETAEQRGGEFSAKDYHDPPPAPLIDAEELTKWSFYRAVIAEFIATLLFLYVTVLTVIGYKVQTDPAKNTVDPDCGGVGILGIAWAFGGMIFILVYCTAGISGGHINPAVTFGLFVGRKVSLIRALMYMVAQCLGAICGCGLVKAFQKTYYNNYGGGANELQPGFNKGTGLGAEIIGTFVLVYTVFAATDPKRNARDSHVPVLAPLPIGFAVFMVHLATIPVTGTGINPARSFGAAVIYNKEKAWDDQWIFWVGPFIGAAAAAFYHQYILRAAAIKALGSFRSNA
;
A
#
# COMPACT_ATOMS: atom_id res chain seq x y z
N MET A 1 2.39 -64.84 -38.27
CA MET A 1 1.06 -64.40 -37.78
C MET A 1 1.28 -63.28 -36.78
N THR A 2 1.39 -62.08 -37.31
CA THR A 2 1.71 -60.84 -36.59
C THR A 2 0.37 -60.14 -36.38
N LYS A 3 0.03 -59.86 -35.12
CA LYS A 3 -1.21 -59.15 -34.75
C LYS A 3 -1.02 -57.65 -34.96
N ASP A 4 -2.06 -57.04 -35.51
CA ASP A 4 -2.20 -55.63 -35.81
C ASP A 4 -2.03 -54.74 -34.58
N ILE A 5 -1.25 -53.67 -34.72
CA ILE A 5 -1.26 -52.50 -33.83
C ILE A 5 -1.84 -51.35 -34.66
N GLU A 6 -3.10 -51.03 -34.41
CA GLU A 6 -3.75 -49.83 -34.91
C GLU A 6 -2.99 -48.60 -34.40
N THR A 7 -2.38 -47.86 -35.33
CA THR A 7 -1.84 -46.53 -35.08
C THR A 7 -2.99 -45.54 -35.26
N ALA A 8 -3.69 -45.24 -34.16
CA ALA A 8 -4.62 -44.13 -34.12
C ALA A 8 -3.84 -42.81 -34.26
N GLU A 9 -4.15 -42.08 -35.33
CA GLU A 9 -3.67 -40.72 -35.62
C GLU A 9 -3.79 -39.82 -34.38
N GLN A 10 -2.66 -39.38 -33.83
CA GLN A 10 -2.63 -38.23 -32.94
C GLN A 10 -2.98 -36.98 -33.76
N ARG A 11 -4.28 -36.66 -33.82
CA ARG A 11 -4.73 -35.32 -34.18
C ARG A 11 -4.03 -34.32 -33.28
N GLY A 12 -3.30 -33.40 -33.90
CA GLY A 12 -2.61 -32.31 -33.24
C GLY A 12 -3.59 -31.57 -32.32
N GLY A 13 -3.36 -31.70 -31.01
CA GLY A 13 -3.96 -30.81 -30.05
C GLY A 13 -3.37 -29.43 -30.28
N GLU A 14 -4.11 -28.58 -30.99
CA GLU A 14 -3.91 -27.14 -30.90
C GLU A 14 -3.89 -26.79 -29.40
N PHE A 15 -2.74 -26.37 -28.90
CA PHE A 15 -2.67 -25.63 -27.65
C PHE A 15 -3.53 -24.38 -27.89
N SER A 16 -4.80 -24.44 -27.50
CA SER A 16 -5.65 -23.26 -27.39
C SER A 16 -4.88 -22.27 -26.53
N ALA A 17 -4.33 -21.24 -27.16
CA ALA A 17 -3.80 -20.10 -26.48
C ALA A 17 -4.92 -19.65 -25.54
N LYS A 18 -4.68 -19.71 -24.23
CA LYS A 18 -5.56 -19.03 -23.29
C LYS A 18 -5.37 -17.56 -23.58
N ASP A 19 -6.16 -17.04 -24.51
CA ASP A 19 -6.17 -15.63 -24.86
C ASP A 19 -6.52 -14.87 -23.59
N TYR A 20 -5.48 -14.24 -23.05
CA TYR A 20 -5.58 -13.38 -21.89
C TYR A 20 -6.28 -12.09 -22.33
N HIS A 21 -7.61 -12.10 -22.30
CA HIS A 21 -8.39 -10.90 -22.51
C HIS A 21 -8.32 -10.01 -21.28
N ASP A 22 -7.94 -8.75 -21.50
CA ASP A 22 -7.99 -7.74 -20.46
C ASP A 22 -9.44 -7.58 -19.97
N PRO A 23 -9.68 -7.52 -18.65
CA PRO A 23 -10.99 -7.17 -18.14
C PRO A 23 -11.38 -5.77 -18.64
N PRO A 24 -12.67 -5.51 -18.91
CA PRO A 24 -13.11 -4.20 -19.38
C PRO A 24 -12.72 -3.11 -18.37
N PRO A 25 -12.33 -1.91 -18.86
CA PRO A 25 -11.99 -0.81 -17.97
C PRO A 25 -13.20 -0.41 -17.14
N ALA A 26 -12.96 -0.11 -15.86
CA ALA A 26 -14.00 0.40 -14.98
C ALA A 26 -14.62 1.69 -15.57
N PRO A 27 -15.94 1.88 -15.43
CA PRO A 27 -16.59 3.14 -15.75
C PRO A 27 -15.91 4.29 -14.99
N LEU A 28 -15.70 5.42 -15.67
CA LEU A 28 -15.03 6.58 -15.06
C LEU A 28 -15.85 7.11 -13.87
N ILE A 29 -17.18 7.16 -14.05
CA ILE A 29 -18.16 7.56 -13.04
C ILE A 29 -19.19 6.44 -12.97
N ASP A 30 -19.37 5.87 -11.77
CA ASP A 30 -20.37 4.85 -11.50
C ASP A 30 -21.20 5.26 -10.29
N ALA A 31 -22.26 6.03 -10.54
CA ALA A 31 -23.13 6.52 -9.48
C ALA A 31 -23.98 5.42 -8.83
N GLU A 32 -24.12 4.26 -9.50
CA GLU A 32 -24.87 3.12 -8.97
C GLU A 32 -24.20 2.58 -7.69
N GLU A 33 -22.89 2.74 -7.54
CA GLU A 33 -22.15 2.33 -6.32
C GLU A 33 -22.72 2.96 -5.05
N LEU A 34 -23.25 4.19 -5.12
CA LEU A 34 -23.86 4.88 -3.98
C LEU A 34 -25.13 4.20 -3.48
N THR A 35 -25.77 3.37 -4.31
CA THR A 35 -26.96 2.61 -3.91
C THR A 35 -26.61 1.29 -3.20
N LYS A 36 -25.34 0.88 -3.25
CA LYS A 36 -24.91 -0.46 -2.81
C LYS A 36 -24.39 -0.43 -1.39
N TRP A 37 -24.97 -1.24 -0.50
CA TRP A 37 -24.48 -1.34 0.88
C TRP A 37 -23.07 -1.94 0.97
N SER A 38 -22.67 -2.77 0.00
CA SER A 38 -21.30 -3.27 -0.14
C SER A 38 -20.27 -2.15 -0.35
N PHE A 39 -20.65 -1.07 -1.04
CA PHE A 39 -19.80 0.11 -1.21
C PHE A 39 -19.45 0.76 0.12
N TYR A 40 -20.45 1.06 0.96
CA TYR A 40 -20.22 1.64 2.27
C TYR A 40 -19.43 0.73 3.21
N ARG A 41 -19.67 -0.59 3.16
CA ARG A 41 -18.84 -1.58 3.89
C ARG A 41 -17.36 -1.51 3.47
N ALA A 42 -17.09 -1.34 2.18
CA ALA A 42 -15.74 -1.19 1.67
C ALA A 42 -15.08 0.13 2.12
N VAL A 43 -15.83 1.24 2.12
CA VAL A 43 -15.36 2.54 2.64
C VAL A 43 -15.02 2.44 4.14
N ILE A 44 -15.87 1.78 4.93
CA ILE A 44 -15.61 1.53 6.36
C ILE A 44 -14.38 0.62 6.54
N ALA A 45 -14.22 -0.40 5.69
CA ALA A 45 -13.05 -1.28 5.76
C ALA A 45 -11.74 -0.53 5.51
N GLU A 46 -11.71 0.38 4.52
CA GLU A 46 -10.54 1.24 4.26
C GLU A 46 -10.25 2.20 5.43
N PHE A 47 -11.29 2.78 6.04
CA PHE A 47 -11.16 3.60 7.25
C PHE A 47 -10.54 2.81 8.41
N ILE A 48 -11.12 1.65 8.76
CA ILE A 48 -10.67 0.82 9.88
C ILE A 48 -9.26 0.27 9.63
N ALA A 49 -8.98 -0.21 8.42
CA ALA A 49 -7.65 -0.70 8.08
C ALA A 49 -6.60 0.41 8.21
N THR A 50 -6.89 1.61 7.73
CA THR A 50 -5.95 2.74 7.83
C THR A 50 -5.76 3.20 9.28
N LEU A 51 -6.82 3.18 10.09
CA LEU A 51 -6.73 3.43 11.54
C LEU A 51 -5.78 2.44 12.21
N LEU A 52 -5.98 1.13 12.00
CA LEU A 52 -5.16 0.08 12.59
C LEU A 52 -3.71 0.15 12.10
N PHE A 53 -3.52 0.44 10.81
CA PHE A 53 -2.20 0.64 10.21
C PHE A 53 -1.43 1.75 10.94
N LEU A 54 -2.01 2.94 11.08
CA LEU A 54 -1.36 4.07 11.75
C LEU A 54 -1.20 3.85 13.25
N TYR A 55 -2.19 3.23 13.91
CA TYR A 55 -2.10 2.91 15.32
C TYR A 55 -0.89 2.03 15.62
N VAL A 56 -0.74 0.88 14.95
CA VAL A 56 0.35 -0.06 15.22
C VAL A 56 1.70 0.56 14.84
N THR A 57 1.82 1.13 13.63
CA THR A 57 3.11 1.59 13.11
C THR A 57 3.65 2.80 13.87
N VAL A 58 2.81 3.79 14.17
CA VAL A 58 3.25 4.98 14.92
C VAL A 58 3.54 4.61 16.37
N LEU A 59 2.78 3.70 16.98
CA LEU A 59 3.08 3.17 18.32
C LEU A 59 4.45 2.48 18.35
N THR A 60 4.79 1.67 17.35
CA THR A 60 6.12 1.05 17.22
C THR A 60 7.23 2.10 17.08
N VAL A 61 7.03 3.13 16.24
CA VAL A 61 8.02 4.21 16.05
C VAL A 61 8.29 4.95 17.36
N ILE A 62 7.24 5.38 18.07
CA ILE A 62 7.42 6.09 19.34
C ILE A 62 8.04 5.15 20.39
N GLY A 63 7.60 3.90 20.48
CA GLY A 63 8.18 2.91 21.39
C GLY A 63 9.68 2.72 21.18
N TYR A 64 10.12 2.58 19.93
CA TYR A 64 11.54 2.50 19.58
C TYR A 64 12.30 3.76 20.01
N LYS A 65 11.80 4.95 19.67
CA LYS A 65 12.45 6.22 20.03
C LYS A 65 12.60 6.43 21.53
N VAL A 66 11.64 5.94 22.32
CA VAL A 66 11.72 5.96 23.80
C VAL A 66 12.77 4.98 24.32
N GLN A 67 12.83 3.78 23.76
CA GLN A 67 13.79 2.74 24.16
C GLN A 67 15.23 3.12 23.81
N THR A 68 15.44 3.89 22.74
CA THR A 68 16.78 4.35 22.35
C THR A 68 17.14 5.75 22.85
N ASP A 69 16.37 6.31 23.78
CA ASP A 69 16.70 7.61 24.36
C ASP A 69 17.85 7.46 25.38
N PRO A 70 19.05 8.02 25.11
CA PRO A 70 20.19 7.89 26.01
C PRO A 70 19.99 8.64 27.34
N ALA A 71 19.04 9.59 27.40
CA ALA A 71 18.68 10.25 28.65
C ALA A 71 17.82 9.36 29.56
N LYS A 72 17.24 8.26 29.04
CA LYS A 72 16.35 7.36 29.79
C LYS A 72 16.91 5.96 29.98
N ASN A 73 17.74 5.48 29.06
CA ASN A 73 18.30 4.13 29.11
C ASN A 73 19.82 4.18 29.20
N THR A 74 20.37 3.74 30.33
CA THR A 74 21.83 3.78 30.62
C THR A 74 22.55 2.47 30.31
N VAL A 75 21.80 1.42 29.93
CA VAL A 75 22.33 0.12 29.52
C VAL A 75 21.99 -0.10 28.04
N ASP A 76 23.00 -0.01 27.18
CA ASP A 76 22.92 -0.17 25.71
C ASP A 76 21.76 0.58 25.02
N PRO A 77 21.69 1.93 25.15
CA PRO A 77 20.64 2.74 24.53
C PRO A 77 20.63 2.64 23.00
N ASP A 78 21.74 2.29 22.37
CA ASP A 78 21.84 2.26 20.91
C ASP A 78 21.24 0.99 20.30
N CYS A 79 21.24 -0.13 21.04
CA CYS A 79 20.69 -1.41 20.59
C CYS A 79 19.41 -1.85 21.33
N GLY A 80 18.92 -1.04 22.28
CA GLY A 80 17.67 -1.30 22.99
C GLY A 80 16.43 -1.22 22.09
N GLY A 81 15.60 -2.27 22.07
CA GLY A 81 14.29 -2.27 21.42
C GLY A 81 14.19 -3.06 20.12
N VAL A 82 13.27 -2.67 19.24
CA VAL A 82 12.97 -3.40 17.98
C VAL A 82 13.90 -3.02 16.81
N GLY A 83 14.73 -1.99 16.97
CA GLY A 83 15.55 -1.43 15.89
C GLY A 83 14.75 -0.73 14.79
N ILE A 84 15.44 0.01 13.92
CA ILE A 84 14.84 0.56 12.69
C ILE A 84 14.30 -0.56 11.79
N LEU A 85 14.94 -1.75 11.83
CA LEU A 85 14.45 -2.94 11.15
C LEU A 85 13.04 -3.34 11.62
N GLY A 86 12.79 -3.31 12.93
CA GLY A 86 11.46 -3.59 13.49
C GLY A 86 10.41 -2.56 13.09
N ILE A 87 10.80 -1.28 12.95
CA ILE A 87 9.92 -0.25 12.38
C ILE A 87 9.54 -0.62 10.94
N ALA A 88 10.52 -0.94 10.09
CA ALA A 88 10.25 -1.32 8.70
C ALA A 88 9.33 -2.56 8.62
N TRP A 89 9.54 -3.55 9.49
CA TRP A 89 8.66 -4.71 9.63
C TRP A 89 7.24 -4.34 10.05
N ALA A 90 7.06 -3.41 10.98
CA ALA A 90 5.73 -2.97 11.39
C ALA A 90 4.95 -2.37 10.21
N PHE A 91 5.59 -1.53 9.38
CA PHE A 91 4.94 -0.95 8.21
C PHE A 91 4.61 -1.99 7.14
N GLY A 92 5.58 -2.82 6.73
CA GLY A 92 5.34 -3.83 5.69
C GLY A 92 4.41 -4.97 6.14
N GLY A 93 4.59 -5.44 7.37
CA GLY A 93 3.78 -6.49 7.98
C GLY A 93 2.32 -6.08 8.17
N MET A 94 2.06 -4.85 8.62
CA MET A 94 0.69 -4.36 8.74
C MET A 94 0.01 -4.20 7.38
N ILE A 95 0.73 -3.77 6.34
CA ILE A 95 0.17 -3.75 4.98
C ILE A 95 -0.16 -5.18 4.51
N PHE A 96 0.74 -6.14 4.70
CA PHE A 96 0.46 -7.55 4.39
C PHE A 96 -0.82 -8.05 5.08
N ILE A 97 -0.93 -7.86 6.40
CA ILE A 97 -2.08 -8.33 7.18
C ILE A 97 -3.37 -7.63 6.74
N LEU A 98 -3.36 -6.30 6.63
CA LEU A 98 -4.56 -5.53 6.35
C LEU A 98 -5.04 -5.69 4.91
N VAL A 99 -4.13 -5.80 3.93
CA VAL A 99 -4.50 -6.15 2.55
C VAL A 99 -5.09 -7.55 2.53
N TYR A 100 -4.52 -8.53 3.25
CA TYR A 100 -5.10 -9.87 3.36
C TYR A 100 -6.54 -9.84 3.91
N CYS A 101 -6.78 -9.09 4.98
CA CYS A 101 -8.10 -8.96 5.59
C CYS A 101 -9.13 -8.25 4.71
N THR A 102 -8.71 -7.27 3.90
CA THR A 102 -9.63 -6.35 3.21
C THR A 102 -9.67 -6.53 1.69
N ALA A 103 -8.79 -7.31 1.07
CA ALA A 103 -8.74 -7.49 -0.38
C ALA A 103 -10.06 -8.00 -0.98
N GLY A 104 -10.76 -8.90 -0.29
CA GLY A 104 -12.08 -9.39 -0.74
C GLY A 104 -13.25 -8.44 -0.47
N ILE A 105 -13.03 -7.39 0.32
CA ILE A 105 -14.07 -6.44 0.77
C ILE A 105 -13.92 -5.11 0.02
N SER A 106 -12.78 -4.44 0.16
CA SER A 106 -12.52 -3.13 -0.45
C SER A 106 -11.57 -3.17 -1.64
N GLY A 107 -10.82 -4.26 -1.80
CA GLY A 107 -9.64 -4.33 -2.67
C GLY A 107 -8.33 -4.13 -1.92
N GLY A 108 -8.38 -3.70 -0.65
CA GLY A 108 -7.21 -3.57 0.22
C GLY A 108 -6.22 -2.52 -0.26
N HIS A 109 -6.65 -1.26 -0.33
CA HIS A 109 -5.78 -0.17 -0.77
C HIS A 109 -4.96 0.42 0.38
N ILE A 110 -5.61 0.79 1.50
CA ILE A 110 -5.04 1.43 2.71
C ILE A 110 -4.13 2.64 2.37
N ASN A 111 -4.27 3.23 1.17
CA ASN A 111 -3.33 4.21 0.63
C ASN A 111 -3.96 5.01 -0.53
N PRO A 112 -3.98 6.36 -0.44
CA PRO A 112 -4.45 7.20 -1.53
C PRO A 112 -3.67 7.04 -2.82
N ALA A 113 -2.35 6.83 -2.77
CA ALA A 113 -1.52 6.65 -3.97
C ALA A 113 -1.84 5.32 -4.68
N VAL A 114 -2.11 4.25 -3.93
CA VAL A 114 -2.57 2.97 -4.51
C VAL A 114 -3.96 3.14 -5.15
N THR A 115 -4.88 3.79 -4.45
CA THR A 115 -6.22 4.09 -4.95
C THR A 115 -6.18 4.92 -6.22
N PHE A 116 -5.33 5.95 -6.23
CA PHE A 116 -5.11 6.82 -7.38
C PHE A 116 -4.49 6.05 -8.56
N GLY A 117 -3.46 5.24 -8.32
CA GLY A 117 -2.84 4.42 -9.36
C GLY A 117 -3.85 3.48 -10.02
N LEU A 118 -4.67 2.79 -9.22
CA LEU A 118 -5.72 1.91 -9.74
C LEU A 118 -6.85 2.68 -10.45
N PHE A 119 -7.17 3.91 -10.04
CA PHE A 119 -8.07 4.79 -10.78
C PHE A 119 -7.50 5.18 -12.14
N VAL A 120 -6.23 5.63 -12.20
CA VAL A 120 -5.52 5.94 -13.46
C VAL A 120 -5.47 4.70 -14.36
N GLY A 121 -5.25 3.52 -13.78
CA GLY A 121 -5.30 2.23 -14.47
C GLY A 121 -6.68 1.74 -14.88
N ARG A 122 -7.73 2.56 -14.67
CA ARG A 122 -9.16 2.24 -14.90
C ARG A 122 -9.62 0.94 -14.25
N LYS A 123 -9.16 0.66 -13.02
CA LYS A 123 -9.60 -0.46 -12.17
C LYS A 123 -10.56 -0.02 -11.05
N VAL A 124 -10.67 1.29 -10.79
CA VAL A 124 -11.56 1.91 -9.79
C VAL A 124 -12.24 3.14 -10.40
N SER A 125 -13.51 3.38 -10.06
CA SER A 125 -14.27 4.58 -10.49
C SER A 125 -13.81 5.83 -9.72
N LEU A 126 -14.12 7.02 -10.26
CA LEU A 126 -13.81 8.29 -9.58
C LEU A 126 -14.49 8.40 -8.21
N ILE A 127 -15.77 8.02 -8.11
CA ILE A 127 -16.56 8.13 -6.87
C ILE A 127 -15.94 7.26 -5.78
N ARG A 128 -15.63 5.99 -6.11
CA ARG A 128 -14.97 5.08 -5.17
C ARG A 128 -13.58 5.57 -4.78
N ALA A 129 -12.80 6.07 -5.74
CA ALA A 129 -11.46 6.57 -5.48
C ALA A 129 -11.49 7.72 -4.45
N LEU A 130 -12.36 8.71 -4.64
CA LEU A 130 -12.48 9.84 -3.72
C LEU A 130 -12.95 9.41 -2.33
N MET A 131 -13.98 8.56 -2.24
CA MET A 131 -14.50 8.08 -0.96
C MET A 131 -13.47 7.26 -0.19
N TYR A 132 -12.68 6.44 -0.88
CA TYR A 132 -11.58 5.71 -0.26
C TYR A 132 -10.49 6.63 0.25
N MET A 133 -10.04 7.62 -0.54
CA MET A 133 -9.00 8.56 -0.12
C MET A 133 -9.41 9.35 1.12
N VAL A 134 -10.67 9.81 1.19
CA VAL A 134 -11.21 10.48 2.37
C VAL A 134 -11.25 9.53 3.57
N ALA A 135 -11.79 8.32 3.41
CA ALA A 135 -11.86 7.33 4.48
C ALA A 135 -10.48 6.94 5.02
N GLN A 136 -9.49 6.75 4.14
CA GLN A 136 -8.11 6.47 4.50
C GLN A 136 -7.50 7.63 5.31
N CYS A 137 -7.69 8.88 4.87
CA CYS A 137 -7.19 10.05 5.60
C CYS A 137 -7.81 10.17 7.00
N LEU A 138 -9.13 9.99 7.11
CA LEU A 138 -9.83 10.02 8.40
C LEU A 138 -9.37 8.88 9.32
N GLY A 139 -9.20 7.68 8.77
CA GLY A 139 -8.68 6.53 9.51
C GLY A 139 -7.27 6.81 10.04
N ALA A 140 -6.39 7.37 9.21
CA ALA A 140 -5.03 7.73 9.60
C ALA A 140 -5.00 8.76 10.75
N ILE A 141 -5.85 9.79 10.69
CA ILE A 141 -5.99 10.79 11.77
C ILE A 141 -6.43 10.10 13.06
N CYS A 142 -7.45 9.23 13.02
CA CYS A 142 -7.92 8.50 14.20
C CYS A 142 -6.83 7.59 14.78
N GLY A 143 -6.11 6.85 13.94
CA GLY A 143 -5.01 5.97 14.36
C GLY A 143 -3.90 6.73 15.08
N CYS A 144 -3.40 7.82 14.47
CA CYS A 144 -2.40 8.70 15.10
C CYS A 144 -2.94 9.34 16.40
N GLY A 145 -4.20 9.76 16.40
CA GLY A 145 -4.87 10.36 17.56
C GLY A 145 -4.92 9.41 18.76
N LEU A 146 -5.22 8.13 18.53
CA LEU A 146 -5.19 7.08 19.57
C LEU A 146 -3.79 6.91 20.16
N VAL A 147 -2.75 6.87 19.33
CA VAL A 147 -1.36 6.76 19.83
C VAL A 147 -1.00 7.97 20.70
N LYS A 148 -1.34 9.19 20.26
CA LYS A 148 -1.12 10.40 21.07
C LYS A 148 -1.92 10.38 22.37
N ALA A 149 -3.13 9.83 22.37
CA ALA A 149 -3.94 9.72 23.59
C ALA A 149 -3.28 8.78 24.62
N PHE A 150 -2.68 7.67 24.19
CA PHE A 150 -2.05 6.70 25.08
C PHE A 150 -0.71 7.16 25.66
N GLN A 151 0.05 7.97 24.92
CA GLN A 151 1.41 8.34 25.31
C GLN A 151 1.78 9.78 24.91
N LYS A 152 0.90 10.73 25.21
CA LYS A 152 0.99 12.14 24.76
C LYS A 152 2.36 12.79 24.89
N THR A 153 3.00 12.66 26.05
CA THR A 153 4.31 13.24 26.32
C THR A 153 5.38 12.64 25.41
N TYR A 154 5.43 11.31 25.31
CA TYR A 154 6.38 10.61 24.44
C TYR A 154 6.09 10.93 22.96
N TYR A 155 4.83 10.85 22.54
CA TYR A 155 4.41 11.16 21.18
C TYR A 155 4.90 12.55 20.72
N ASN A 156 4.69 13.59 21.54
CA ASN A 156 5.10 14.95 21.21
C ASN A 156 6.62 15.13 21.20
N ASN A 157 7.35 14.44 22.08
CA ASN A 157 8.79 14.60 22.22
C ASN A 157 9.59 13.85 21.15
N TYR A 158 9.04 12.76 20.58
CA TYR A 158 9.74 11.91 19.61
C TYR A 158 9.15 11.99 18.19
N GLY A 159 8.67 13.16 17.78
CA GLY A 159 8.34 13.43 16.37
C GLY A 159 6.97 12.96 15.90
N GLY A 160 6.14 12.37 16.77
CA GLY A 160 4.75 11.98 16.46
C GLY A 160 4.57 10.97 15.31
N GLY A 161 5.64 10.34 14.83
CA GLY A 161 5.64 9.52 13.62
C GLY A 161 5.40 10.30 12.32
N ALA A 162 5.55 11.63 12.33
CA ALA A 162 5.37 12.49 11.17
C ALA A 162 6.49 12.27 10.13
N ASN A 163 6.13 12.40 8.86
CA ASN A 163 7.11 12.43 7.78
C ASN A 163 7.65 13.85 7.63
N GLU A 164 8.97 13.95 7.59
CA GLU A 164 9.71 15.21 7.43
C GLU A 164 11.01 14.91 6.69
N LEU A 165 11.52 15.88 5.95
CA LEU A 165 12.85 15.76 5.38
C LEU A 165 13.90 15.73 6.49
N GLN A 166 14.78 14.72 6.46
CA GLN A 166 15.86 14.61 7.43
C GLN A 166 16.98 15.62 7.12
N PRO A 167 17.68 16.15 8.14
CA PRO A 167 18.81 17.05 7.94
C PRO A 167 19.87 16.45 6.99
N GLY A 168 20.43 17.29 6.13
CA GLY A 168 21.44 16.88 5.13
C GLY A 168 20.86 16.49 3.77
N PHE A 169 19.54 16.32 3.66
CA PHE A 169 18.86 16.13 2.37
C PHE A 169 18.19 17.42 1.91
N ASN A 170 18.13 17.64 0.59
CA ASN A 170 17.33 18.72 0.01
C ASN A 170 15.93 18.21 -0.40
N LYS A 171 14.98 19.13 -0.62
CA LYS A 171 13.58 18.78 -0.96
C LYS A 171 13.46 17.96 -2.25
N GLY A 172 14.37 18.18 -3.21
CA GLY A 172 14.43 17.39 -4.45
C GLY A 172 14.80 15.92 -4.19
N THR A 173 15.76 15.65 -3.30
CA THR A 173 16.12 14.29 -2.89
C THR A 173 14.96 13.61 -2.15
N GLY A 174 14.30 14.31 -1.23
CA GLY A 174 13.12 13.80 -0.54
C GLY A 174 12.00 13.44 -1.51
N LEU A 175 11.69 14.34 -2.45
CA LEU A 175 10.68 14.11 -3.49
C LEU A 175 11.04 12.91 -4.39
N GLY A 176 12.29 12.82 -4.85
CA GLY A 176 12.75 11.70 -5.67
C GLY A 176 12.65 10.35 -4.96
N ALA A 177 13.02 10.30 -3.67
CA ALA A 177 12.88 9.10 -2.85
C ALA A 177 11.42 8.64 -2.73
N GLU A 178 10.50 9.58 -2.47
CA GLU A 178 9.06 9.29 -2.36
C GLU A 178 8.43 8.86 -3.70
N ILE A 179 8.86 9.44 -4.83
CA ILE A 179 8.42 9.03 -6.17
C ILE A 179 8.85 7.59 -6.45
N ILE A 180 10.13 7.26 -6.28
CA ILE A 180 10.67 5.93 -6.60
C ILE A 180 10.10 4.88 -5.64
N GLY A 181 10.05 5.19 -4.34
CA GLY A 181 9.48 4.29 -3.34
C GLY A 181 8.01 3.98 -3.63
N THR A 182 7.22 4.99 -4.02
CA THR A 182 5.81 4.78 -4.38
C THR A 182 5.66 4.06 -5.71
N PHE A 183 6.53 4.31 -6.69
CA PHE A 183 6.56 3.55 -7.93
C PHE A 183 6.76 2.06 -7.66
N VAL A 184 7.73 1.68 -6.82
CA VAL A 184 7.98 0.27 -6.43
C VAL A 184 6.74 -0.37 -5.80
N LEU A 185 6.10 0.35 -4.87
CA LEU A 185 4.87 -0.11 -4.23
C LEU A 185 3.75 -0.31 -5.25
N VAL A 186 3.40 0.73 -6.02
CA VAL A 186 2.22 0.70 -6.90
C VAL A 186 2.45 -0.23 -8.09
N TYR A 187 3.68 -0.32 -8.61
CA TYR A 187 4.02 -1.32 -9.62
C TYR A 187 3.79 -2.74 -9.10
N THR A 188 4.22 -3.01 -7.85
CA THR A 188 3.98 -4.30 -7.19
C THR A 188 2.49 -4.56 -6.98
N VAL A 189 1.70 -3.54 -6.62
CA VAL A 189 0.24 -3.65 -6.53
C VAL A 189 -0.35 -4.09 -7.87
N PHE A 190 0.02 -3.43 -8.98
CA PHE A 190 -0.47 -3.82 -10.30
C PHE A 190 -0.11 -5.27 -10.66
N ALA A 191 1.14 -5.67 -10.43
CA ALA A 191 1.59 -7.04 -10.68
C ALA A 191 0.91 -8.07 -9.76
N ALA A 192 0.44 -7.65 -8.58
CA ALA A 192 -0.26 -8.48 -7.60
C ALA A 192 -1.78 -8.51 -7.80
N THR A 193 -2.33 -7.86 -8.83
CA THR A 193 -3.77 -7.93 -9.13
C THR A 193 -4.16 -9.31 -9.66
N ASP A 194 -5.26 -9.88 -9.16
CA ASP A 194 -5.86 -11.07 -9.77
C ASP A 194 -6.79 -10.66 -10.92
N PRO A 195 -6.46 -10.98 -12.19
CA PRO A 195 -7.28 -10.55 -13.33
C PRO A 195 -8.67 -11.22 -13.37
N LYS A 196 -8.92 -12.23 -12.53
CA LYS A 196 -10.17 -13.01 -12.53
C LYS A 196 -11.03 -12.82 -11.29
N ARG A 197 -10.54 -12.13 -10.26
CA ARG A 197 -11.24 -12.02 -8.97
C ARG A 197 -11.39 -10.57 -8.59
N ASN A 198 -12.63 -10.18 -8.31
CA ASN A 198 -12.96 -8.86 -7.84
C ASN A 198 -13.40 -8.88 -6.36
N ALA A 199 -13.22 -7.76 -5.68
CA ALA A 199 -13.80 -7.49 -4.40
C ALA A 199 -15.33 -7.44 -4.51
N ARG A 200 -16.01 -7.75 -3.42
CA ARG A 200 -17.46 -7.96 -3.37
C ARG A 200 -18.27 -6.87 -4.08
N ASP A 201 -19.11 -7.30 -5.02
CA ASP A 201 -20.07 -6.46 -5.76
C ASP A 201 -19.41 -5.23 -6.45
N SER A 202 -18.19 -5.40 -6.97
CA SER A 202 -17.41 -4.31 -7.59
C SER A 202 -16.52 -4.78 -8.74
N HIS A 203 -15.88 -3.83 -9.42
CA HIS A 203 -14.83 -4.07 -10.42
C HIS A 203 -13.40 -3.98 -9.86
N VAL A 204 -13.25 -3.82 -8.54
CA VAL A 204 -11.94 -3.66 -7.91
C VAL A 204 -11.26 -5.04 -7.82
N PRO A 205 -10.03 -5.22 -8.32
CA PRO A 205 -9.36 -6.52 -8.27
C PRO A 205 -8.99 -6.92 -6.84
N VAL A 206 -8.98 -8.23 -6.57
CA VAL A 206 -8.40 -8.80 -5.35
C VAL A 206 -6.87 -8.79 -5.50
N LEU A 207 -6.17 -8.31 -4.48
CA LEU A 207 -4.71 -8.22 -4.46
C LEU A 207 -4.06 -9.39 -3.74
N ALA A 208 -2.89 -9.83 -4.23
CA ALA A 208 -2.01 -10.74 -3.49
C ALA A 208 -1.21 -9.95 -2.43
N PRO A 209 -1.46 -10.16 -1.12
CA PRO A 209 -1.00 -9.24 -0.09
C PRO A 209 0.49 -9.34 0.25
N LEU A 210 1.09 -10.54 0.13
CA LEU A 210 2.46 -10.78 0.58
C LEU A 210 3.51 -9.95 -0.20
N PRO A 211 3.52 -9.93 -1.55
CA PRO A 211 4.44 -9.07 -2.30
C PRO A 211 4.26 -7.59 -1.98
N ILE A 212 3.02 -7.14 -1.77
CA ILE A 212 2.71 -5.74 -1.48
C ILE A 212 3.30 -5.33 -0.11
N GLY A 213 3.09 -6.15 0.92
CA GLY A 213 3.70 -5.92 2.24
C GLY A 213 5.22 -5.91 2.19
N PHE A 214 5.83 -6.80 1.40
CA PHE A 214 7.28 -6.82 1.19
C PHE A 214 7.79 -5.60 0.41
N ALA A 215 7.07 -5.10 -0.59
CA ALA A 215 7.44 -3.87 -1.28
C ALA A 215 7.47 -2.68 -0.31
N VAL A 216 6.46 -2.55 0.56
CA VAL A 216 6.45 -1.54 1.63
C VAL A 216 7.63 -1.73 2.57
N PHE A 217 7.88 -2.95 3.03
CA PHE A 217 9.02 -3.26 3.91
C PHE A 217 10.36 -2.85 3.29
N MET A 218 10.63 -3.27 2.04
CA MET A 218 11.87 -2.96 1.32
C MET A 218 12.06 -1.46 1.12
N VAL A 219 11.00 -0.75 0.73
CA VAL A 219 11.08 0.71 0.58
C VAL A 219 11.41 1.37 1.91
N HIS A 220 10.80 0.94 3.02
CA HIS A 220 11.12 1.48 4.35
C HIS A 220 12.59 1.29 4.74
N LEU A 221 13.19 0.13 4.45
CA LEU A 221 14.62 -0.09 4.70
C LEU A 221 15.50 0.95 4.00
N ALA A 222 15.12 1.39 2.80
CA ALA A 222 15.89 2.34 2.00
C ALA A 222 15.56 3.82 2.32
N THR A 223 14.29 4.14 2.62
CA THR A 223 13.82 5.54 2.65
C THR A 223 13.55 6.11 4.05
N ILE A 224 13.58 5.28 5.12
CA ILE A 224 13.49 5.79 6.50
C ILE A 224 14.54 6.88 6.77
N PRO A 225 15.82 6.75 6.37
CA PRO A 225 16.84 7.76 6.65
C PRO A 225 16.62 9.12 5.96
N VAL A 226 15.82 9.17 4.89
CA VAL A 226 15.61 10.39 4.09
C VAL A 226 14.37 11.15 4.56
N THR A 227 13.25 10.45 4.75
CA THR A 227 11.93 11.06 5.00
C THR A 227 11.12 10.39 6.12
N GLY A 228 11.66 9.34 6.74
CA GLY A 228 10.85 8.41 7.55
C GLY A 228 9.92 7.51 6.73
N THR A 229 10.02 7.55 5.40
CA THR A 229 9.17 6.86 4.41
C THR A 229 7.70 7.28 4.45
N GLY A 230 7.29 8.07 3.46
CA GLY A 230 5.89 8.46 3.25
C GLY A 230 5.15 7.38 2.47
N ILE A 231 5.37 7.31 1.16
CA ILE A 231 4.76 6.48 0.10
C ILE A 231 3.23 6.28 0.17
N ASN A 232 2.58 7.00 1.07
CA ASN A 232 1.19 6.91 1.45
C ASN A 232 0.74 8.29 1.96
N PRO A 233 -0.04 9.03 1.15
CA PRO A 233 -0.49 10.37 1.52
C PRO A 233 -1.36 10.40 2.78
N ALA A 234 -2.25 9.41 3.00
CA ALA A 234 -3.10 9.36 4.19
C ALA A 234 -2.27 9.15 5.46
N ARG A 235 -1.28 8.26 5.42
CA ARG A 235 -0.34 8.04 6.54
C ARG A 235 0.43 9.31 6.90
N SER A 236 0.91 10.01 5.88
CA SER A 236 1.69 11.25 6.07
C SER A 236 0.78 12.35 6.63
N PHE A 237 -0.39 12.53 6.04
CA PHE A 237 -1.38 13.53 6.44
C PHE A 237 -1.92 13.29 7.86
N GLY A 238 -2.30 12.06 8.20
CA GLY A 238 -2.81 11.73 9.54
C GLY A 238 -1.79 12.02 10.64
N ALA A 239 -0.51 11.74 10.41
CA ALA A 239 0.56 12.09 11.34
C ALA A 239 0.78 13.61 11.43
N ALA A 240 0.81 14.32 10.29
CA ALA A 240 0.96 15.79 10.26
C ALA A 240 -0.17 16.51 11.02
N VAL A 241 -1.42 16.07 10.83
CA VAL A 241 -2.61 16.62 11.52
C VAL A 241 -2.50 16.46 13.04
N ILE A 242 -2.12 15.27 13.52
CA ILE A 242 -2.08 14.99 14.97
C ILE A 242 -0.82 15.55 15.64
N TYR A 243 0.31 15.55 14.94
CA TYR A 243 1.58 16.08 15.43
C TYR A 243 1.59 17.62 15.41
N ASN A 244 1.05 18.21 14.35
CA ASN A 244 0.82 19.65 14.15
C ASN A 244 2.04 20.53 14.46
N LYS A 245 3.12 20.29 13.72
CA LYS A 245 4.35 21.12 13.77
C LYS A 245 4.61 21.75 12.41
N GLU A 246 5.16 22.96 12.44
CA GLU A 246 5.43 23.79 11.25
C GLU A 246 6.26 23.03 10.21
N LYS A 247 7.42 22.48 10.61
CA LYS A 247 8.29 21.69 9.72
C LYS A 247 7.56 20.52 9.05
N ALA A 248 6.72 19.79 9.79
CA ALA A 248 5.93 18.69 9.23
C ALA A 248 4.94 19.17 8.18
N TRP A 249 4.31 20.34 8.38
CA TRP A 249 3.41 20.93 7.39
C TRP A 249 4.15 21.51 6.18
N ASP A 250 5.31 22.13 6.38
CA ASP A 250 6.14 22.71 5.30
C ASP A 250 6.66 21.68 4.30
N ASP A 251 6.89 20.44 4.77
CA ASP A 251 7.33 19.31 3.95
C ASP A 251 6.16 18.45 3.46
N GLN A 252 4.95 18.64 4.00
CA GLN A 252 3.80 17.76 3.76
C GLN A 252 3.44 17.57 2.28
N TRP A 253 3.65 18.59 1.45
CA TRP A 253 3.36 18.55 0.02
C TRP A 253 4.17 17.47 -0.71
N ILE A 254 5.39 17.18 -0.25
CA ILE A 254 6.27 16.13 -0.82
C ILE A 254 5.57 14.78 -0.75
N PHE A 255 4.88 14.51 0.36
CA PHE A 255 4.21 13.24 0.65
C PHE A 255 2.82 13.10 0.00
N TRP A 256 2.39 14.11 -0.75
CA TRP A 256 1.24 14.01 -1.65
C TRP A 256 1.69 13.95 -3.11
N VAL A 257 2.53 14.91 -3.52
CA VAL A 257 3.00 15.07 -4.89
C VAL A 257 3.87 13.89 -5.30
N GLY A 258 4.85 13.51 -4.47
CA GLY A 258 5.76 12.40 -4.76
C GLY A 258 5.01 11.08 -4.97
N PRO A 259 4.18 10.64 -4.01
CA PRO A 259 3.42 9.41 -4.15
C PRO A 259 2.45 9.39 -5.34
N PHE A 260 1.77 10.49 -5.65
CA PHE A 260 0.87 10.52 -6.82
C PHE A 260 1.63 10.44 -8.15
N ILE A 261 2.79 11.11 -8.27
CA ILE A 261 3.64 10.98 -9.46
C ILE A 261 4.16 9.53 -9.60
N GLY A 262 4.66 8.94 -8.52
CA GLY A 262 5.15 7.55 -8.51
C GLY A 262 4.05 6.55 -8.90
N ALA A 263 2.84 6.74 -8.37
CA ALA A 263 1.67 5.91 -8.69
C ALA A 263 1.24 6.04 -10.16
N ALA A 264 1.18 7.26 -10.70
CA ALA A 264 0.84 7.49 -12.11
C ALA A 264 1.88 6.86 -13.04
N ALA A 265 3.17 7.02 -12.73
CA ALA A 265 4.25 6.41 -13.50
C ALA A 265 4.18 4.88 -13.48
N ALA A 266 3.89 4.27 -12.33
CA ALA A 266 3.72 2.83 -12.21
C ALA A 266 2.52 2.30 -13.00
N ALA A 267 1.38 3.01 -12.94
CA ALA A 267 0.20 2.70 -13.74
C ALA A 267 0.51 2.76 -15.24
N PHE A 268 1.18 3.83 -15.68
CA PHE A 268 1.57 4.01 -17.08
C PHE A 268 2.52 2.91 -17.56
N TYR A 269 3.56 2.62 -16.78
CA TYR A 269 4.53 1.58 -17.08
C TYR A 269 3.88 0.20 -17.21
N HIS A 270 3.07 -0.20 -16.23
CA HIS A 270 2.42 -1.51 -16.25
C HIS A 270 1.41 -1.66 -17.40
N GLN A 271 0.62 -0.61 -17.66
CA GLN A 271 -0.48 -0.69 -18.62
C GLN A 271 -0.04 -0.48 -20.07
N TYR A 272 0.86 0.45 -20.34
CA TYR A 272 1.22 0.83 -21.71
C TYR A 272 2.57 0.31 -22.17
N ILE A 273 3.57 0.26 -21.28
CA ILE A 273 4.91 -0.22 -21.63
C ILE A 273 4.94 -1.75 -21.60
N LEU A 274 4.51 -2.35 -20.48
CA LEU A 274 4.50 -3.81 -20.35
C LEU A 274 3.28 -4.48 -20.97
N ARG A 275 2.15 -3.75 -21.09
CA ARG A 275 0.83 -4.31 -21.46
C ARG A 275 0.48 -5.57 -20.65
N ALA A 276 0.74 -5.52 -19.34
CA ALA A 276 0.62 -6.66 -18.43
C ALA A 276 -0.74 -6.76 -17.73
N ALA A 277 -1.78 -6.05 -18.22
CA ALA A 277 -3.06 -5.93 -17.53
C ALA A 277 -3.81 -7.26 -17.34
N ALA A 278 -3.60 -8.23 -18.24
CA ALA A 278 -4.14 -9.58 -18.13
C ALA A 278 -3.20 -10.59 -17.45
N ILE A 279 -1.95 -10.23 -17.15
CA ILE A 279 -0.97 -11.16 -16.55
C ILE A 279 -1.34 -11.45 -15.09
N LYS A 280 -1.44 -12.73 -14.73
CA LYS A 280 -1.55 -13.17 -13.34
C LYS A 280 -0.18 -13.60 -12.82
N ALA A 281 0.39 -12.84 -11.88
CA ALA A 281 1.60 -13.28 -11.18
C ALA A 281 1.31 -14.56 -10.37
N LEU A 282 2.20 -15.54 -10.46
CA LEU A 282 2.12 -16.75 -9.65
C LEU A 282 2.73 -16.46 -8.27
N GLY A 283 1.90 -16.50 -7.22
CA GLY A 283 2.38 -16.39 -5.84
C GLY A 283 3.32 -17.56 -5.48
N SER A 284 4.26 -17.30 -4.57
CA SER A 284 5.35 -18.23 -4.19
C SER A 284 4.89 -19.60 -3.65
N PHE A 285 3.63 -19.76 -3.26
CA PHE A 285 3.10 -21.00 -2.72
C PHE A 285 2.12 -21.63 -3.72
N ARG A 286 2.66 -22.38 -4.68
CA ARG A 286 1.90 -23.47 -5.30
C ARG A 286 1.93 -24.64 -4.33
N SER A 287 0.82 -24.90 -3.64
CA SER A 287 0.58 -26.25 -3.15
C SER A 287 0.37 -27.12 -4.40
N ASN A 288 1.38 -27.91 -4.74
CA ASN A 288 1.15 -29.08 -5.58
C ASN A 288 0.56 -30.15 -4.65
N ALA A 289 -0.78 -30.17 -4.55
CA ALA A 289 -1.56 -31.30 -4.06
C ALA A 289 -2.95 -31.24 -4.69
#